data_AF-A0A2E1Q2E1-F1
#
_entry.id   AF-A0A2E1Q2E1-F1
#
_cell.length_a   1.000
_cell.length_b   1.000
_cell.length_c   1.000
_cell.angle_alpha   90.00
_cell.angle_beta   90.00
_cell.angle_gamma   90.00
#
_symmetry.space_group_name_H-M   'P 1'
#
loop_
_entity.id
_entity.type
_entity.pdbx_description
1 polymer ?
#
loop_
_entity_poly.entity_id
_entity_poly.type
_entity_poly.pdbx_seq_one_letter_code
_entity_poly.pdbx_strand_id
1 'polypeptide(L)'
;MIKIIFSLFILLTSTFAFAEEESEIVDCRAAKEFATISEFLKKEKVFPDSDPQIQKTALEVISGCEGSAQRFIQVFQTLDKAGFVRKNALSTAINYAKKSDAQARMFCMVFQKAYLKKYLDLTAADAFKLAEELSNGSKDDKAPSASDFEKTVGFCIDDRRISLPRKFCADFAKEVAKTSGRYEEDLFDDLKSLTLWFMTRSSGRQTAQNALTNSFEIVQHGPQAKENFFRALEYIKRTSGFPLKPHEAISLAAKISTQSHTFKKADSDH
;
A
#
# COMPACT_ATOMS: atom_id res chain seq x y z
N MET A 1 -57.90 -54.96 -4.42
CA MET A 1 -56.71 -54.33 -3.83
C MET A 1 -55.88 -53.73 -4.95
N ILE A 2 -55.94 -52.42 -5.17
CA ILE A 2 -55.06 -51.69 -6.11
C ILE A 2 -54.53 -50.47 -5.34
N LYS A 3 -53.23 -50.46 -5.05
CA LYS A 3 -52.53 -49.32 -4.44
C LYS A 3 -52.07 -48.39 -5.55
N ILE A 4 -52.62 -47.17 -5.60
CA ILE A 4 -52.16 -46.11 -6.48
C ILE A 4 -51.08 -45.31 -5.73
N ILE A 5 -49.89 -45.26 -6.31
CA ILE A 5 -48.73 -44.50 -5.86
C ILE A 5 -48.86 -43.09 -6.42
N PHE A 6 -48.94 -42.07 -5.55
CA PHE A 6 -48.80 -40.66 -5.94
C PHE A 6 -47.39 -40.19 -5.56
N SER A 7 -46.48 -40.16 -6.53
CA SER A 7 -45.19 -39.48 -6.41
C SER A 7 -45.38 -38.01 -6.73
N LEU A 8 -45.22 -37.15 -5.72
CA LEU A 8 -45.24 -35.70 -5.83
C LEU A 8 -43.87 -35.21 -6.34
N PHE A 9 -43.80 -34.81 -7.61
CA PHE A 9 -42.60 -34.26 -8.22
C PHE A 9 -42.60 -32.74 -8.06
N ILE A 10 -41.82 -32.22 -7.10
CA ILE A 10 -41.63 -30.77 -6.90
C ILE A 10 -40.55 -30.30 -7.88
N LEU A 11 -40.96 -29.64 -8.95
CA LEU A 11 -40.08 -28.95 -9.90
C LEU A 11 -39.55 -27.66 -9.24
N LEU A 12 -38.35 -27.72 -8.69
CA LEU A 12 -37.56 -26.56 -8.28
C LEU A 12 -37.03 -25.87 -9.55
N THR A 13 -37.74 -24.84 -10.02
CA THR A 13 -37.22 -23.91 -11.03
C THR A 13 -36.31 -22.90 -10.35
N SER A 14 -35.00 -23.18 -10.34
CA SER A 14 -33.98 -22.21 -9.93
C SER A 14 -33.92 -21.07 -10.95
N THR A 15 -34.48 -19.91 -10.59
CA THR A 15 -34.27 -18.64 -11.30
C THR A 15 -32.82 -18.21 -11.09
N PHE A 16 -32.00 -18.32 -12.13
CA PHE A 16 -30.71 -17.66 -12.16
C PHE A 16 -30.94 -16.16 -12.35
N ALA A 17 -30.84 -15.39 -11.27
CA ALA A 17 -30.72 -13.94 -11.37
C ALA A 17 -29.31 -13.65 -11.89
N PHE A 18 -29.20 -13.31 -13.17
CA PHE A 18 -27.99 -12.66 -13.68
C PHE A 18 -27.96 -11.25 -13.09
N ALA A 19 -26.99 -10.99 -12.21
CA ALA A 19 -26.67 -9.62 -11.81
C ALA A 19 -26.19 -8.87 -13.05
N GLU A 20 -26.98 -7.92 -13.54
CA GLU A 20 -26.50 -6.94 -14.52
C GLU A 20 -25.42 -6.10 -13.83
N GLU A 21 -24.19 -6.21 -14.32
CA GLU A 21 -23.11 -5.33 -13.93
C GLU A 21 -23.43 -3.95 -14.50
N GLU A 22 -23.89 -3.02 -13.66
CA GLU A 22 -24.14 -1.63 -14.04
C GLU A 22 -22.84 -1.02 -14.58
N SER A 23 -22.72 -0.95 -15.90
CA SER A 23 -21.60 -0.25 -16.53
C SER A 23 -21.75 1.24 -16.29
N GLU A 24 -20.94 1.81 -15.40
CA GLU A 24 -20.86 3.25 -15.18
C GLU A 24 -20.36 3.94 -16.48
N ILE A 25 -21.16 4.85 -17.02
CA ILE A 25 -20.74 5.67 -18.17
C ILE A 25 -19.72 6.70 -17.67
N VAL A 26 -18.46 6.54 -18.06
CA VAL A 26 -17.38 7.49 -17.72
C VAL A 26 -17.19 8.50 -18.85
N ASP A 27 -17.45 9.78 -18.57
CA ASP A 27 -17.24 10.88 -19.52
C ASP A 27 -15.73 11.19 -19.68
N CYS A 28 -15.14 10.76 -20.81
CA CYS A 28 -13.72 10.99 -21.09
C CYS A 28 -13.45 12.26 -21.90
N ARG A 29 -12.60 13.15 -21.38
CA ARG A 29 -12.05 14.30 -22.14
C ARG A 29 -10.89 13.90 -23.07
N ALA A 30 -11.09 12.86 -23.86
CA ALA A 30 -10.03 12.20 -24.63
C ALA A 30 -9.26 13.12 -25.59
N ALA A 31 -9.93 14.08 -26.25
CA ALA A 31 -9.27 15.05 -27.13
C ALA A 31 -8.24 15.92 -26.39
N LYS A 32 -8.55 16.33 -25.15
CA LYS A 32 -7.64 17.10 -24.29
C LYS A 32 -6.43 16.27 -23.88
N GLU A 33 -6.65 15.03 -23.45
CA GLU A 33 -5.58 14.10 -23.07
C GLU A 33 -4.66 13.79 -24.26
N PHE A 34 -5.23 13.58 -25.45
CA PHE A 34 -4.49 13.33 -26.70
C PHE A 34 -3.58 14.51 -27.08
N ALA A 35 -4.13 15.74 -27.05
CA ALA A 35 -3.36 16.94 -27.36
C ALA A 35 -2.20 17.12 -26.35
N THR A 36 -2.49 16.95 -25.06
CA THR A 36 -1.49 17.07 -23.98
C THR A 36 -0.32 16.10 -24.16
N ILE A 37 -0.60 14.83 -24.47
CA ILE A 37 0.46 13.84 -24.69
C ILE A 37 1.24 14.09 -25.97
N SER A 38 0.54 14.46 -27.05
CA SER A 38 1.21 14.75 -28.32
C SER A 38 2.19 15.91 -28.20
N GLU A 39 1.78 16.98 -27.52
CA GLU A 39 2.65 18.14 -27.25
C GLU A 39 3.82 17.77 -26.32
N PHE A 40 3.56 16.99 -25.28
CA PHE A 40 4.59 16.50 -24.36
C PHE A 40 5.66 15.67 -25.09
N LEU A 41 5.26 14.68 -25.90
CA LEU A 41 6.18 13.79 -26.61
C LEU A 41 7.08 14.55 -27.60
N LYS A 42 6.51 15.55 -28.29
CA LYS A 42 7.27 16.47 -29.17
C LYS A 42 8.25 17.31 -28.38
N LYS A 43 7.77 17.97 -27.32
CA LYS A 43 8.58 18.87 -26.48
C LYS A 43 9.78 18.15 -25.85
N GLU A 44 9.57 16.96 -25.30
CA GLU A 44 10.63 16.15 -24.67
C GLU A 44 11.49 15.41 -25.70
N LYS A 45 11.18 15.54 -27.00
CA LYS A 45 11.86 14.87 -28.11
C LYS A 45 11.99 13.38 -27.84
N VAL A 46 10.89 12.77 -27.38
CA VAL A 46 10.82 11.31 -27.16
C VAL A 46 10.93 10.60 -28.51
N PHE A 47 10.33 11.22 -29.53
CA PHE A 47 10.40 10.84 -30.94
C PHE A 47 10.73 12.08 -31.80
N PRO A 48 11.14 11.91 -33.06
CA PRO A 48 11.17 13.00 -34.04
C PRO A 48 9.79 13.67 -34.22
N ASP A 49 9.76 14.97 -34.54
CA ASP A 49 8.55 15.82 -34.49
C ASP A 49 7.39 15.42 -35.44
N SER A 50 7.65 14.50 -36.37
CA SER A 50 6.68 13.95 -37.33
C SER A 50 6.56 12.42 -37.27
N ASP A 51 6.98 11.80 -36.17
CA ASP A 51 6.95 10.36 -36.01
C ASP A 51 5.50 9.84 -35.80
N PRO A 52 5.00 8.90 -36.63
CA PRO A 52 3.69 8.26 -36.43
C PRO A 52 3.52 7.62 -35.04
N GLN A 53 4.64 7.31 -34.37
CA GLN A 53 4.65 6.77 -33.02
C GLN A 53 4.12 7.76 -31.98
N ILE A 54 4.20 9.08 -32.21
CA ILE A 54 3.58 10.10 -31.35
C ILE A 54 2.07 9.87 -31.30
N GLN A 55 1.45 9.76 -32.47
CA GLN A 55 0.00 9.53 -32.58
C GLN A 55 -0.38 8.20 -31.94
N LYS A 56 0.37 7.13 -32.24
CA LYS A 56 0.11 5.80 -31.68
C LYS A 56 0.19 5.81 -30.15
N THR A 57 1.25 6.37 -29.57
CA THR A 57 1.41 6.47 -28.12
C THR A 57 0.32 7.33 -27.49
N ALA A 58 -0.04 8.47 -28.09
CA ALA A 58 -1.12 9.30 -27.59
C ALA A 58 -2.46 8.54 -27.58
N LEU A 59 -2.78 7.78 -28.65
CA LEU A 59 -3.96 6.92 -28.70
C LEU A 59 -3.94 5.82 -27.62
N GLU A 60 -2.78 5.24 -27.33
CA GLU A 60 -2.65 4.24 -26.26
C GLU A 60 -2.83 4.85 -24.86
N VAL A 61 -2.39 6.08 -24.64
CA VAL A 61 -2.52 6.77 -23.35
C VAL A 61 -3.97 7.16 -23.08
N ILE A 62 -4.67 7.72 -24.05
CA ILE A 62 -6.06 8.19 -23.84
C ILE A 62 -7.04 7.06 -23.55
N SER A 63 -6.67 5.79 -23.79
CA SER A 63 -7.47 4.65 -23.36
C SER A 63 -7.59 4.55 -21.83
N GLY A 64 -6.78 5.30 -21.08
CA GLY A 64 -6.91 5.49 -19.64
C GLY A 64 -7.90 6.58 -19.22
N CYS A 65 -8.63 7.19 -20.16
CA CYS A 65 -9.64 8.22 -19.90
C CYS A 65 -9.06 9.46 -19.17
N GLU A 66 -9.84 10.06 -18.27
CA GLU A 66 -9.49 11.30 -17.57
C GLU A 66 -8.23 11.15 -16.71
N GLY A 67 -7.33 12.14 -16.80
CA GLY A 67 -6.07 12.19 -16.05
C GLY A 67 -4.97 11.27 -16.59
N SER A 68 -5.24 10.52 -17.67
CA SER A 68 -4.28 9.58 -18.26
C SER A 68 -2.99 10.26 -18.73
N ALA A 69 -3.08 11.47 -19.29
CA ALA A 69 -1.91 12.23 -19.69
C ALA A 69 -1.05 12.62 -18.49
N GLN A 70 -1.68 13.05 -17.39
CA GLN A 70 -0.97 13.42 -16.18
C GLN A 70 -0.23 12.23 -15.59
N ARG A 71 -0.89 11.07 -15.45
CA ARG A 71 -0.28 9.83 -14.95
C ARG A 71 0.90 9.40 -15.84
N PHE A 72 0.71 9.41 -17.15
CA PHE A 72 1.78 9.12 -18.11
C PHE A 72 2.99 10.03 -17.91
N ILE A 73 2.78 11.35 -17.92
CA ILE A 73 3.86 12.35 -17.83
C ILE A 73 4.63 12.17 -16.51
N GLN A 74 3.91 12.01 -15.39
CA GLN A 74 4.53 11.85 -14.07
C GLN A 74 5.43 10.61 -14.01
N VAL A 75 4.94 9.47 -14.51
CA VAL A 75 5.69 8.21 -14.50
C VAL A 75 6.87 8.27 -15.47
N PHE A 76 6.65 8.75 -16.70
CA PHE A 76 7.70 8.88 -17.71
C PHE A 76 8.83 9.77 -17.21
N GLN A 77 8.52 10.97 -16.74
CA GLN A 77 9.54 11.91 -16.24
C GLN A 77 10.26 11.38 -15.02
N THR A 78 9.58 10.64 -14.13
CA THR A 78 10.22 10.03 -12.96
C THR A 78 11.29 9.02 -13.37
N LEU A 79 10.99 8.17 -14.36
CA LEU A 79 11.91 7.15 -14.85
C LEU A 79 13.02 7.72 -15.75
N ASP A 80 12.69 8.66 -16.64
CA ASP A 80 13.66 9.30 -17.53
C ASP A 80 14.71 10.10 -16.72
N LYS A 81 14.28 10.85 -15.70
CA LYS A 81 15.19 11.54 -14.77
C LYS A 81 16.07 10.58 -13.96
N ALA A 82 15.61 9.36 -13.72
CA ALA A 82 16.40 8.31 -13.07
C ALA A 82 17.32 7.55 -14.04
N GLY A 83 17.37 7.96 -15.31
CA GLY A 83 18.25 7.38 -16.33
C GLY A 83 17.76 6.06 -16.90
N PHE A 84 16.47 5.75 -16.78
CA PHE A 84 15.91 4.56 -17.45
C PHE A 84 16.00 4.70 -18.96
N VAL A 85 16.20 3.56 -19.64
CA VAL A 85 16.10 3.50 -21.10
C VAL A 85 14.71 4.01 -21.51
N ARG A 86 14.67 5.05 -22.34
CA ARG A 86 13.43 5.75 -22.73
C ARG A 86 12.33 4.81 -23.22
N LYS A 87 12.68 3.75 -23.95
CA LYS A 87 11.71 2.72 -24.39
C LYS A 87 10.98 2.06 -23.22
N ASN A 88 11.70 1.72 -22.15
CA ASN A 88 11.12 1.10 -20.95
C ASN A 88 10.33 2.13 -20.14
N ALA A 89 10.86 3.35 -19.98
CA ALA A 89 10.13 4.44 -19.32
C ALA A 89 8.79 4.72 -20.02
N LEU A 90 8.80 4.70 -21.36
CA LEU A 90 7.62 4.86 -22.19
C LEU A 90 6.60 3.75 -21.98
N SER A 91 7.01 2.48 -22.10
CA SER A 91 6.08 1.35 -21.94
C SER A 91 5.48 1.30 -20.54
N THR A 92 6.28 1.60 -19.50
CA THR A 92 5.77 1.71 -18.13
C THR A 92 4.78 2.86 -17.98
N ALA A 93 5.10 4.05 -18.51
CA ALA A 93 4.20 5.21 -18.45
C ALA A 93 2.86 4.96 -19.16
N ILE A 94 2.86 4.28 -20.31
CA ILE A 94 1.64 3.86 -21.01
C ILE A 94 0.80 2.92 -20.13
N ASN A 95 1.44 1.98 -19.44
CA ASN A 95 0.73 1.08 -18.52
C ASN A 95 0.07 1.87 -17.37
N TYR A 96 0.80 2.79 -16.73
CA TYR A 96 0.25 3.60 -15.63
C TYR A 96 -0.76 4.66 -16.05
N ALA A 97 -0.76 5.10 -17.31
CA ALA A 97 -1.81 5.95 -17.84
C ALA A 97 -3.21 5.32 -17.69
N LYS A 98 -3.27 3.99 -17.74
CA LYS A 98 -4.48 3.16 -17.64
C LYS A 98 -4.80 2.73 -16.21
N LYS A 99 -3.97 3.12 -15.24
CA LYS A 99 -4.17 2.85 -13.80
C LYS A 99 -4.86 4.04 -13.14
N SER A 100 -5.24 3.89 -11.87
CA SER A 100 -5.80 5.02 -11.12
C SER A 100 -4.72 6.05 -10.74
N ASP A 101 -5.15 7.27 -10.43
CA ASP A 101 -4.26 8.32 -9.92
C ASP A 101 -3.55 7.91 -8.62
N ALA A 102 -4.20 7.12 -7.78
CA ALA A 102 -3.59 6.59 -6.56
C ALA A 102 -2.42 5.66 -6.89
N GLN A 103 -2.59 4.75 -7.85
CA GLN A 103 -1.55 3.79 -8.24
C GLN A 103 -0.36 4.48 -8.90
N ALA A 104 -0.60 5.43 -9.82
CA ALA A 104 0.47 6.20 -10.46
C ALA A 104 1.26 7.06 -9.46
N ARG A 105 0.56 7.72 -8.52
CA ARG A 105 1.20 8.49 -7.44
C ARG A 105 2.00 7.60 -6.50
N MET A 106 1.45 6.44 -6.10
CA MET A 106 2.14 5.47 -5.26
C MET A 106 3.43 5.00 -5.92
N PHE A 107 3.38 4.63 -7.21
CA PHE A 107 4.56 4.23 -7.97
C PHE A 107 5.64 5.31 -7.93
N CYS A 108 5.29 6.55 -8.28
CA CYS A 108 6.26 7.65 -8.34
C CYS A 108 6.87 7.94 -6.96
N MET A 109 6.05 7.98 -5.90
CA MET A 109 6.51 8.23 -4.54
C MET A 109 7.45 7.14 -4.06
N VAL A 110 7.03 5.86 -4.14
CA VAL A 110 7.84 4.72 -3.70
C VAL A 110 9.15 4.68 -4.48
N PHE A 111 9.08 4.81 -5.81
CA PHE A 111 10.27 4.79 -6.66
C PHE A 111 11.27 5.89 -6.25
N GLN A 112 10.82 7.13 -6.08
CA GLN A 112 11.68 8.25 -5.69
C GLN A 112 12.32 8.04 -4.30
N LYS A 113 11.54 7.56 -3.32
CA LYS A 113 12.04 7.28 -1.96
C LYS A 113 12.97 6.07 -1.93
N ALA A 114 12.73 5.07 -2.77
CA ALA A 114 13.59 3.91 -2.92
C ALA A 114 14.92 4.26 -3.61
N TYR A 115 14.87 5.05 -4.68
CA TYR A 115 16.04 5.30 -5.54
C TYR A 115 16.96 6.42 -5.04
N LEU A 116 16.43 7.52 -4.49
CA LEU A 116 17.27 8.69 -4.20
C LEU A 116 18.23 8.45 -3.03
N LYS A 117 19.47 8.93 -3.20
CA LYS A 117 20.56 8.83 -2.20
C LYS A 117 20.22 9.41 -0.83
N LYS A 118 19.38 10.43 -0.74
CA LYS A 118 18.95 11.00 0.55
C LYS A 118 17.93 10.12 1.31
N TYR A 119 17.44 9.06 0.68
CA TYR A 119 16.47 8.12 1.23
C TYR A 119 17.05 6.71 1.32
N LEU A 120 16.58 5.76 0.50
CA LEU A 120 16.98 4.36 0.58
C LEU A 120 18.18 4.00 -0.33
N ASP A 121 18.46 4.78 -1.38
CA ASP A 121 19.59 4.56 -2.31
C ASP A 121 19.68 3.12 -2.85
N LEU A 122 18.52 2.56 -3.18
CA LEU A 122 18.43 1.27 -3.86
C LEU A 122 18.85 1.41 -5.33
N THR A 123 19.22 0.29 -5.94
CA THR A 123 19.44 0.27 -7.39
C THR A 123 18.14 0.65 -8.12
N ALA A 124 18.27 1.19 -9.33
CA ALA A 124 17.13 1.50 -10.18
C ALA A 124 16.17 0.31 -10.36
N ALA A 125 16.72 -0.90 -10.52
CA ALA A 125 15.94 -2.12 -10.67
C ALA A 125 15.17 -2.49 -9.39
N ASP A 126 15.82 -2.43 -8.22
CA ASP A 126 15.17 -2.73 -6.94
C ASP A 126 14.12 -1.69 -6.58
N ALA A 127 14.40 -0.40 -6.80
CA ALA A 127 13.46 0.69 -6.60
C ALA A 127 12.22 0.55 -7.49
N PHE A 128 12.42 0.20 -8.75
CA PHE A 128 11.33 -0.06 -9.69
C PHE A 128 10.47 -1.24 -9.26
N LYS A 129 11.10 -2.36 -8.90
CA LYS A 129 10.39 -3.56 -8.43
C LYS A 129 9.56 -3.27 -7.17
N LEU A 130 10.12 -2.55 -6.21
CA LEU A 130 9.41 -2.15 -5.00
C LEU A 130 8.23 -1.22 -5.31
N ALA A 131 8.43 -0.26 -6.21
CA ALA A 131 7.38 0.65 -6.65
C ALA A 131 6.23 -0.09 -7.36
N GLU A 132 6.53 -1.02 -8.27
CA GLU A 132 5.52 -1.86 -8.91
C GLU A 132 4.77 -2.77 -7.93
N GLU A 133 5.49 -3.35 -6.96
CA GLU A 133 4.89 -4.24 -5.96
C GLU A 133 3.86 -3.48 -5.11
N LEU A 134 4.15 -2.24 -4.71
CA LEU A 134 3.27 -1.46 -3.85
C LEU A 134 2.18 -0.69 -4.61
N SER A 135 2.42 -0.26 -5.84
CA SER A 135 1.44 0.48 -6.63
C SER A 135 0.35 -0.39 -7.25
N ASN A 136 0.64 -1.66 -7.57
CA ASN A 136 -0.34 -2.55 -8.20
C ASN A 136 -1.25 -3.26 -7.19
N GLY A 137 -0.96 -3.16 -5.88
CA GLY A 137 -1.80 -3.71 -4.81
C GLY A 137 -1.91 -5.24 -4.78
N SER A 138 -2.51 -5.78 -3.72
CA SER A 138 -3.03 -7.15 -3.70
C SER A 138 -4.46 -7.16 -4.24
N LYS A 139 -4.92 -8.29 -4.79
CA LYS A 139 -6.27 -8.48 -5.35
C LYS A 139 -7.42 -8.31 -4.33
N ASP A 140 -7.09 -8.10 -3.05
CA ASP A 140 -8.03 -8.14 -1.92
C ASP A 140 -8.48 -6.74 -1.46
N ASP A 141 -8.70 -5.82 -2.41
CA ASP A 141 -9.33 -4.50 -2.23
C ASP A 141 -8.68 -3.48 -1.28
N LYS A 142 -7.44 -3.69 -0.85
CA LYS A 142 -6.78 -2.78 0.10
C LYS A 142 -5.44 -2.26 -0.41
N ALA A 143 -5.46 -1.03 -0.91
CA ALA A 143 -4.29 -0.36 -1.44
C ALA A 143 -3.27 -0.07 -0.32
N PRO A 144 -1.97 -0.35 -0.52
CA PRO A 144 -0.94 -0.01 0.47
C PRO A 144 -0.91 1.51 0.78
N SER A 145 -0.63 1.88 2.03
CA SER A 145 -0.55 3.30 2.42
C SER A 145 0.76 3.92 1.95
N ALA A 146 0.65 4.83 0.98
CA ALA A 146 1.75 5.68 0.51
C ALA A 146 2.34 6.52 1.64
N SER A 147 1.47 7.07 2.49
CA SER A 147 1.82 7.91 3.62
C SER A 147 2.68 7.16 4.63
N ASP A 148 2.26 5.96 5.04
CA ASP A 148 3.03 5.16 5.98
C ASP A 148 4.35 4.66 5.42
N PHE A 149 4.42 4.33 4.12
CA PHE A 149 5.69 4.03 3.48
C PHE A 149 6.67 5.21 3.62
N GLU A 150 6.25 6.40 3.20
CA GLU A 150 7.08 7.60 3.24
C GLU A 150 7.54 7.95 4.66
N LYS A 151 6.59 7.98 5.61
CA LYS A 151 6.87 8.31 7.01
C LYS A 151 7.80 7.27 7.64
N THR A 152 7.60 5.98 7.36
CA THR A 152 8.45 4.89 7.87
C THR A 152 9.86 4.98 7.32
N VAL A 153 10.03 5.22 6.02
CA VAL A 153 11.36 5.47 5.42
C VAL A 153 12.04 6.64 6.12
N GLY A 154 11.35 7.77 6.25
CA GLY A 154 11.89 8.98 6.88
C GLY A 154 12.31 8.77 8.33
N PHE A 155 11.55 8.01 9.10
CA PHE A 155 11.88 7.68 10.49
C PHE A 155 13.05 6.72 10.61
N CYS A 156 13.08 5.70 9.75
CA CYS A 156 14.05 4.62 9.80
C CYS A 156 15.48 5.09 9.45
N ILE A 157 15.60 6.01 8.48
CA ILE A 157 16.90 6.56 8.04
C ILE A 157 17.32 7.83 8.78
N ASP A 158 16.53 8.33 9.73
CA ASP A 158 16.86 9.57 10.44
C ASP A 158 18.09 9.35 11.33
N ASP A 159 19.22 9.90 10.91
CA ASP A 159 20.52 9.83 11.59
C ASP A 159 20.52 10.44 12.98
N ARG A 160 19.55 11.31 13.29
CA ARG A 160 19.39 11.91 14.62
C ARG A 160 18.52 11.08 15.56
N ARG A 161 17.91 9.99 15.07
CA ARG A 161 16.97 9.18 15.84
C ARG A 161 17.37 7.71 15.90
N ILE A 162 17.42 7.04 14.76
CA ILE A 162 17.47 5.57 14.68
C ILE A 162 18.56 5.09 13.72
N SER A 163 18.74 5.74 12.56
CA SER A 163 19.80 5.44 11.57
C SER A 163 19.98 3.95 11.26
N LEU A 164 18.94 3.30 10.72
CA LEU A 164 19.01 1.87 10.38
C LEU A 164 19.56 1.64 8.96
N PRO A 165 20.06 0.42 8.68
CA PRO A 165 20.48 0.05 7.34
C PRO A 165 19.35 0.26 6.33
N ARG A 166 19.64 0.95 5.23
CA ARG A 166 18.65 1.33 4.22
C ARG A 166 17.89 0.15 3.63
N LYS A 167 18.56 -0.98 3.42
CA LYS A 167 17.90 -2.22 2.97
C LYS A 167 16.83 -2.68 3.97
N PHE A 168 17.16 -2.68 5.26
CA PHE A 168 16.19 -3.00 6.30
C PHE A 168 15.03 -1.99 6.29
N CYS A 169 15.31 -0.70 6.15
CA CYS A 169 14.27 0.34 6.06
C CYS A 169 13.33 0.15 4.87
N ALA A 170 13.86 -0.27 3.72
CA ALA A 170 13.06 -0.56 2.53
C ALA A 170 12.11 -1.74 2.77
N ASP A 171 12.67 -2.86 3.24
CA ASP A 171 11.91 -4.08 3.51
C ASP A 171 10.85 -3.84 4.60
N PHE A 172 11.19 -3.08 5.64
CA PHE A 172 10.28 -2.76 6.74
C PHE A 172 9.18 -1.78 6.35
N ALA A 173 9.51 -0.68 5.66
CA ALA A 173 8.51 0.29 5.20
C ALA A 173 7.50 -0.35 4.23
N LYS A 174 7.95 -1.32 3.43
CA LYS A 174 7.06 -2.12 2.57
C LYS A 174 6.01 -2.88 3.38
N GLU A 175 6.42 -3.58 4.42
CA GLU A 175 5.52 -4.37 5.26
C GLU A 175 4.55 -3.49 6.07
N VAL A 176 5.01 -2.33 6.55
CA VAL A 176 4.15 -1.34 7.20
C VAL A 176 3.09 -0.84 6.21
N ALA A 177 3.49 -0.39 5.01
CA ALA A 177 2.57 0.14 4.01
C ALA A 177 1.50 -0.86 3.57
N LYS A 178 1.89 -2.12 3.35
CA LYS A 178 0.94 -3.21 3.05
C LYS A 178 -0.01 -3.45 4.21
N THR A 179 0.51 -3.42 5.43
CA THR A 179 -0.29 -3.70 6.62
C THR A 179 -1.28 -2.59 6.91
N SER A 180 -0.89 -1.33 6.79
CA SER A 180 -1.78 -0.21 7.07
C SER A 180 -2.85 0.00 6.01
N GLY A 181 -2.63 -0.43 4.77
CA GLY A 181 -3.70 -0.51 3.78
C GLY A 181 -4.92 -1.32 4.27
N ARG A 182 -4.76 -2.17 5.30
CA ARG A 182 -5.85 -2.94 5.91
C ARG A 182 -6.82 -2.11 6.73
N TYR A 183 -6.46 -0.90 7.12
CA TYR A 183 -7.18 -0.04 8.04
C TYR A 183 -7.50 1.30 7.36
N GLU A 184 -8.52 2.01 7.86
CA GLU A 184 -8.82 3.38 7.41
C GLU A 184 -7.76 4.38 7.91
N GLU A 185 -7.08 4.03 9.00
CA GLU A 185 -6.14 4.87 9.73
C GLU A 185 -4.69 4.42 9.46
N ASP A 186 -3.80 5.39 9.25
CA ASP A 186 -2.35 5.17 9.15
C ASP A 186 -1.79 4.60 10.47
N LEU A 187 -0.85 3.66 10.39
CA LEU A 187 -0.24 3.01 11.56
C LEU A 187 1.05 3.71 12.04
N PHE A 188 1.60 4.64 11.26
CA PHE A 188 2.94 5.18 11.52
C PHE A 188 3.08 5.90 12.86
N ASP A 189 2.10 6.71 13.27
CA ASP A 189 2.25 7.50 14.51
C ASP A 189 2.29 6.59 15.74
N ASP A 190 1.53 5.49 15.71
CA ASP A 190 1.54 4.46 16.74
C ASP A 190 2.85 3.67 16.74
N LEU A 191 3.31 3.26 15.55
CA LEU A 191 4.59 2.58 15.35
C LEU A 191 5.74 3.42 15.93
N LYS A 192 5.81 4.70 15.56
CA LYS A 192 6.82 5.65 16.03
C LYS A 192 6.77 5.81 17.54
N SER A 193 5.58 6.00 18.11
CA SER A 193 5.40 6.17 19.55
C SER A 193 5.89 4.96 20.34
N LEU A 194 5.49 3.75 19.94
CA LEU A 194 5.95 2.51 20.59
C LEU A 194 7.46 2.30 20.43
N THR A 195 8.02 2.62 19.26
CA THR A 195 9.46 2.45 19.00
C THR A 195 10.27 3.31 19.94
N LEU A 196 9.92 4.59 20.07
CA LEU A 196 10.57 5.50 21.00
C LEU A 196 10.41 5.05 22.45
N TRP A 197 9.26 4.48 22.82
CA TRP A 197 9.04 3.92 24.15
C TRP A 197 9.95 2.71 24.42
N PHE A 198 10.08 1.77 23.47
CA PHE A 198 10.96 0.61 23.60
C PHE A 198 12.44 1.02 23.71
N MET A 199 12.87 2.05 22.99
CA MET A 199 14.24 2.56 23.06
C MET A 199 14.55 3.26 24.39
N THR A 200 13.60 4.01 24.96
CA THR A 200 13.87 4.95 26.07
C THR A 200 13.35 4.50 27.43
N ARG A 201 12.22 3.80 27.47
CA ARG A 201 11.43 3.54 28.68
C ARG A 201 11.21 2.07 29.00
N SER A 202 11.44 1.15 28.05
CA SER A 202 11.32 -0.27 28.33
C SER A 202 12.42 -0.76 29.29
N SER A 203 12.08 -1.73 30.12
CA SER A 203 13.04 -2.41 30.99
C SER A 203 14.06 -3.17 30.13
N GLY A 204 15.24 -2.59 29.96
CA GLY A 204 16.33 -3.16 29.17
C GLY A 204 16.60 -2.50 27.82
N ARG A 205 16.08 -1.29 27.56
CA ARG A 205 16.36 -0.41 26.38
C ARG A 205 16.80 -1.17 25.13
N GLN A 206 15.87 -1.37 24.21
CA GLN A 206 16.13 -2.16 23.02
C GLN A 206 16.97 -1.38 22.00
N THR A 207 17.70 -2.12 21.15
CA THR A 207 18.27 -1.55 19.93
C THR A 207 17.16 -0.96 19.07
N ALA A 208 17.48 0.04 18.26
CA ALA A 208 16.48 0.73 17.45
C ALA A 208 15.77 -0.22 16.47
N GLN A 209 16.48 -1.22 15.94
CA GLN A 209 15.92 -2.27 15.09
C GLN A 209 14.92 -3.16 15.87
N ASN A 210 15.30 -3.66 17.04
CA ASN A 210 14.40 -4.51 17.85
C ASN A 210 13.18 -3.72 18.34
N ALA A 211 13.39 -2.47 18.74
CA ALA A 211 12.30 -1.58 19.15
C ALA A 211 11.30 -1.37 18.01
N LEU A 212 11.77 -1.15 16.78
CA LEU A 212 10.93 -0.96 15.62
C LEU A 212 10.16 -2.25 15.27
N THR A 213 10.84 -3.40 15.23
CA THR A 213 10.21 -4.71 14.98
C THR A 213 9.14 -5.03 16.01
N ASN A 214 9.45 -4.94 17.30
CA ASN A 214 8.48 -5.23 18.38
C ASN A 214 7.30 -4.25 18.39
N SER A 215 7.54 -2.99 18.01
CA SER A 215 6.45 -2.01 17.85
C SER A 215 5.53 -2.38 16.70
N PHE A 216 6.09 -2.83 15.58
CA PHE A 216 5.30 -3.28 14.46
C PHE A 216 4.49 -4.54 14.77
N GLU A 217 5.07 -5.48 15.51
CA GLU A 217 4.36 -6.67 15.99
C GLU A 217 3.09 -6.33 16.78
N ILE A 218 3.05 -5.17 17.45
CA ILE A 218 1.88 -4.67 18.17
C ILE A 218 0.92 -3.96 17.20
N VAL A 219 1.37 -2.91 16.52
CA VAL A 219 0.47 -2.03 15.73
C VAL A 219 -0.12 -2.70 14.49
N GLN A 220 0.49 -3.78 13.99
CA GLN A 220 -0.07 -4.54 12.87
C GLN A 220 -1.43 -5.19 13.17
N HIS A 221 -1.85 -5.20 14.44
CA HIS A 221 -3.16 -5.69 14.87
C HIS A 221 -4.24 -4.60 14.88
N GLY A 222 -3.95 -3.42 14.36
CA GLY A 222 -4.90 -2.35 14.10
C GLY A 222 -4.79 -1.16 15.05
N PRO A 223 -5.62 -0.13 14.85
CA PRO A 223 -5.40 1.19 15.46
C PRO A 223 -5.54 1.23 16.98
N GLN A 224 -6.24 0.27 17.58
CA GLN A 224 -6.40 0.17 19.03
C GLN A 224 -5.25 -0.60 19.71
N ALA A 225 -4.33 -1.21 18.94
CA ALA A 225 -3.32 -2.11 19.49
C ALA A 225 -2.33 -1.42 20.44
N LYS A 226 -1.89 -0.20 20.12
CA LYS A 226 -1.01 0.58 21.00
C LYS A 226 -1.67 0.87 22.35
N GLU A 227 -2.92 1.35 22.32
CA GLU A 227 -3.65 1.71 23.54
C GLU A 227 -3.90 0.46 24.41
N ASN A 228 -4.33 -0.64 23.79
CA ASN A 228 -4.53 -1.91 24.47
C ASN A 228 -3.22 -2.45 25.08
N PHE A 229 -2.10 -2.30 24.38
CA PHE A 229 -0.78 -2.65 24.92
C PHE A 229 -0.47 -1.87 26.20
N PHE A 230 -0.60 -0.53 26.18
CA PHE A 230 -0.27 0.28 27.36
C PHE A 230 -1.21 0.03 28.54
N ARG A 231 -2.52 -0.10 28.28
CA ARG A 231 -3.50 -0.44 29.32
C ARG A 231 -3.22 -1.80 29.97
N ALA A 232 -2.94 -2.82 29.15
CA ALA A 232 -2.59 -4.14 29.65
C ALA A 232 -1.31 -4.08 30.50
N LEU A 233 -0.28 -3.39 30.02
CA LEU A 233 0.99 -3.25 30.74
C LEU A 233 0.83 -2.53 32.07
N GLU A 234 0.04 -1.46 32.12
CA GLU A 234 -0.27 -0.72 33.35
C GLU A 234 -1.02 -1.59 34.36
N TYR A 235 -2.04 -2.33 33.89
CA TYR A 235 -2.81 -3.24 34.73
C TYR A 235 -1.94 -4.36 35.32
N ILE A 236 -1.09 -5.01 34.51
CA ILE A 236 -0.18 -6.06 34.96
C ILE A 236 0.77 -5.53 36.03
N LYS A 237 1.32 -4.31 35.85
CA LYS A 237 2.25 -3.71 36.81
C LYS A 237 1.62 -3.35 38.15
N ARG A 238 0.34 -2.98 38.17
CA ARG A 238 -0.39 -2.59 39.39
C ARG A 238 -0.92 -3.80 40.16
N THR A 239 -1.22 -4.89 39.47
CA THR A 239 -1.88 -6.05 40.07
C THR A 239 -0.85 -6.95 40.74
N SER A 240 -0.85 -6.99 42.08
CA SER A 240 0.03 -7.86 42.88
C SER A 240 -0.15 -9.36 42.62
N GLY A 241 -1.23 -9.75 41.94
CA GLY A 241 -1.52 -11.13 41.54
C GLY A 241 -0.70 -11.67 40.36
N PHE A 242 0.12 -10.85 39.69
CA PHE A 242 1.01 -11.29 38.61
C PHE A 242 2.48 -11.03 38.99
N PRO A 243 3.19 -12.01 39.58
CA PRO A 243 4.61 -11.85 39.95
C PRO A 243 5.52 -11.98 38.71
N LEU A 244 5.25 -11.18 37.67
CA LEU A 244 5.96 -11.21 36.40
C LEU A 244 7.17 -10.28 36.44
N LYS A 245 8.29 -10.74 35.87
CA LYS A 245 9.44 -9.89 35.57
C LYS A 245 9.06 -8.87 34.49
N PRO A 246 9.76 -7.74 34.40
CA PRO A 246 9.41 -6.68 33.44
C PRO A 246 9.29 -7.12 31.98
N HIS A 247 10.14 -8.03 31.49
CA HIS A 247 10.06 -8.55 30.13
C HIS A 247 8.85 -9.47 29.91
N GLU A 248 8.46 -10.24 30.92
CA GLU A 248 7.27 -11.11 30.88
C GLU A 248 5.99 -10.26 30.86
N ALA A 249 5.96 -9.17 31.63
CA ALA A 249 4.85 -8.22 31.61
C ALA A 249 4.68 -7.54 30.24
N ILE A 250 5.79 -7.15 29.59
CA ILE A 250 5.78 -6.59 28.23
C ILE A 250 5.26 -7.63 27.22
N SER A 251 5.77 -8.87 27.28
CA SER A 251 5.35 -9.93 26.37
C SER A 251 3.85 -10.26 26.53
N LEU A 252 3.35 -10.32 27.77
CA LEU A 252 1.93 -10.54 28.04
C LEU A 252 1.07 -9.37 27.52
N ALA A 253 1.49 -8.12 27.74
CA ALA A 253 0.80 -6.95 27.21
C ALA A 253 0.73 -6.95 25.68
N ALA A 254 1.84 -7.31 25.00
CA ALA A 254 1.87 -7.46 23.54
C ALA A 254 0.88 -8.54 23.08
N LYS A 255 0.85 -9.70 23.75
CA LYS A 255 -0.11 -10.77 23.45
C LYS A 255 -1.56 -10.31 23.59
N ILE A 256 -1.89 -9.57 24.64
CA ILE A 256 -3.25 -9.02 24.84
C ILE A 256 -3.60 -8.04 23.72
N SER A 257 -2.66 -7.17 23.32
CA SER A 257 -2.87 -6.19 22.26
C SER A 257 -3.15 -6.79 20.87
N THR A 258 -2.84 -8.07 20.66
CA THR A 258 -3.19 -8.76 19.40
C THR A 258 -4.70 -8.92 19.21
N GLN A 259 -5.49 -8.81 20.27
CA GLN A 259 -6.95 -8.94 20.25
C GLN A 259 -7.67 -7.61 19.91
N SER A 260 -6.95 -6.64 19.34
CA SER A 260 -7.44 -5.27 19.16
C SER A 260 -8.35 -5.06 17.95
N HIS A 261 -8.48 -6.06 17.08
CA HIS A 261 -9.32 -5.96 15.90
C HIS A 261 -9.95 -7.31 15.55
N THR A 262 -11.27 -7.35 15.47
CA THR A 262 -12.03 -8.48 14.91
C THR A 262 -12.74 -8.00 13.64
N PHE A 263 -12.46 -8.62 12.50
CA PHE A 263 -13.29 -8.42 11.32
C PHE A 263 -14.66 -9.04 11.61
N LYS A 264 -15.67 -8.21 11.92
CA LYS A 264 -17.05 -8.66 11.74
C LYS A 264 -17.20 -8.87 10.23
N LYS A 265 -17.40 -10.12 9.80
CA LYS A 265 -17.96 -10.36 8.46
C LYS A 265 -19.24 -9.54 8.41
N ALA A 266 -19.38 -8.68 7.40
CA ALA A 266 -20.68 -8.11 7.10
C ALA A 266 -21.62 -9.31 6.93
N ASP A 267 -22.64 -9.39 7.78
CA ASP A 267 -23.75 -10.29 7.54
C ASP A 267 -24.30 -9.90 6.17
N SER A 268 -24.11 -10.79 5.19
CA SER A 268 -24.80 -10.66 3.91
C SER A 268 -26.28 -10.83 4.23
N ASP A 269 -27.01 -9.72 4.28
CA ASP A 269 -28.46 -9.69 4.46
C ASP A 269 -29.08 -10.75 3.51
N HIS A 270 -29.78 -11.71 4.12
CA HIS A 270 -30.54 -12.77 3.46
C HIS A 270 -31.91 -12.25 3.02
#